data_AF-A0A636GFY7-F1
#
_entry.id   AF-A0A636GFY7-F1
#
_cell.length_a   1.000
_cell.length_b   1.000
_cell.length_c   1.000
_cell.angle_alpha   90.00
_cell.angle_beta   90.00
_cell.angle_gamma   90.00
#
_symmetry.space_group_name_H-M   'P 1'
#
loop_
_entity.id
_entity.type
_entity.pdbx_description
1 polymer ?
#
loop_
_entity_poly.entity_id
_entity_poly.type
_entity_poly.pdbx_seq_one_letter_code
_entity_poly.pdbx_strand_id
1 'polypeptide(L)' 'MCPDNTRAKKQKQLIFPADDIHYPGQTNHDACFVPECVRQYSSEPLYILVAHWCLQQQDWVQRSQISEAFHITARRAS' A
#
# COMPACT_ATOMS: atom_id res chain seq x y z
N MET A 1 -7.12 -41.49 -18.32
CA MET A 1 -6.66 -41.13 -16.96
C MET A 1 -5.89 -39.83 -17.09
N CYS A 2 -6.56 -38.69 -16.90
CA CYS A 2 -5.95 -37.37 -16.90
C CYS A 2 -6.09 -36.82 -15.48
N PRO A 3 -5.01 -36.35 -14.82
CA PRO A 3 -5.21 -35.52 -13.65
C PRO A 3 -5.33 -34.06 -14.11
N ASP A 4 -6.50 -33.50 -13.82
CA ASP A 4 -6.74 -32.07 -13.66
C ASP A 4 -6.19 -31.62 -12.29
N ASN A 5 -6.14 -30.29 -12.08
CA ASN A 5 -5.91 -29.54 -10.84
C ASN A 5 -4.47 -29.40 -10.27
N THR A 6 -3.96 -28.16 -10.25
CA THR A 6 -3.88 -27.35 -9.00
C THR A 6 -2.98 -26.11 -9.16
N ARG A 7 -3.65 -24.95 -9.10
CA ARG A 7 -3.22 -23.60 -8.74
C ARG A 7 -1.91 -23.50 -7.92
N ALA A 8 -0.81 -23.10 -8.54
CA ALA A 8 0.38 -22.61 -7.85
C ALA A 8 0.42 -21.07 -7.86
N LYS A 9 -0.42 -20.43 -7.03
CA LYS A 9 -0.20 -19.02 -6.67
C LYS A 9 1.07 -18.95 -5.85
N LYS A 10 2.12 -18.41 -6.46
CA LYS A 10 3.44 -18.12 -5.87
C LYS A 10 3.26 -17.11 -4.73
N GLN A 11 2.91 -17.59 -3.54
CA GLN A 11 2.99 -16.83 -2.29
C GLN A 11 4.48 -16.63 -2.00
N LYS A 12 5.05 -15.57 -2.55
CA LYS A 12 6.25 -14.97 -1.99
C LYS A 12 5.86 -14.48 -0.60
N GLN A 13 6.24 -15.25 0.41
CA GLN A 13 6.26 -14.79 1.80
C GLN A 13 7.19 -13.59 1.85
N LEU A 14 6.61 -12.38 1.77
CA LEU A 14 7.32 -11.15 2.05
C LEU A 14 7.36 -11.05 3.58
N ILE A 15 8.53 -11.29 4.12
CA ILE A 15 8.82 -11.12 5.53
C ILE A 15 8.90 -9.60 5.74
N PHE A 16 7.89 -9.00 6.35
CA PHE A 16 7.86 -7.57 6.67
C PHE A 16 8.43 -7.38 8.09
N PRO A 17 9.45 -6.54 8.29
CA PRO A 17 9.88 -6.15 9.63
C PRO A 17 8.77 -5.34 10.31
N ALA A 18 8.55 -5.61 11.60
CA ALA A 18 7.40 -5.13 12.38
C ALA A 18 7.40 -3.61 12.69
N ASP A 19 8.29 -2.83 12.09
CA ASP A 19 8.47 -1.39 12.31
C ASP A 19 7.72 -0.49 11.30
N ASP A 20 6.89 -1.11 10.47
CA ASP A 20 6.32 -0.49 9.27
C ASP A 20 4.90 0.07 9.48
N ILE A 21 4.44 0.14 10.72
CA ILE A 21 3.06 0.51 11.05
C ILE A 21 3.01 1.93 11.60
N HIS A 22 2.53 2.86 10.79
CA HIS A 22 2.20 4.21 11.23
C HIS A 22 0.86 4.19 11.98
N TYR A 23 0.88 4.52 13.28
CA TYR A 23 -0.31 4.69 14.11
C TYR A 23 -0.73 6.16 14.16
N PRO A 24 -1.77 6.56 13.42
CA PRO A 24 -2.35 7.88 13.54
C PRO A 24 -3.02 8.02 14.92
N GLY A 25 -2.80 9.16 15.59
CA GLY A 25 -3.31 9.44 16.95
C GLY A 25 -4.84 9.55 17.09
N GLN A 26 -5.61 9.20 16.07
CA GLN A 26 -7.07 9.19 16.08
C GLN A 26 -7.61 7.80 15.75
N THR A 27 -8.51 7.28 16.58
CA THR A 27 -9.10 5.93 16.53
C THR A 27 -9.92 5.63 15.26
N ASN A 28 -10.24 6.64 14.44
CA ASN A 28 -10.93 6.47 13.14
C ASN A 28 -9.98 6.42 11.94
N HIS A 29 -8.67 6.53 12.16
CA HIS A 29 -7.71 6.36 11.09
C HIS A 29 -7.20 4.92 11.09
N ASP A 30 -7.67 4.11 10.14
CA ASP A 30 -7.07 2.81 9.85
C ASP A 30 -5.56 2.98 9.64
N ALA A 31 -4.78 2.11 10.27
CA ALA A 31 -3.35 1.99 10.04
C ALA A 31 -3.12 1.77 8.54
N CYS A 32 -2.52 2.75 7.89
CA CYS A 32 -2.23 2.75 6.46
C CYS A 32 -0.80 2.24 6.27
N PHE A 33 -0.59 1.38 5.28
CA PHE A 33 0.77 1.03 4.91
C PHE A 33 1.41 2.24 4.22
N VAL A 34 2.59 2.64 4.67
CA VAL A 34 3.37 3.73 4.05
C VAL A 34 4.52 3.09 3.28
N PRO A 35 4.52 3.19 1.94
CA PRO A 35 5.63 2.69 1.12
C PRO A 35 6.97 3.26 1.59
N GLU A 36 8.01 2.43 1.58
CA GLU A 36 9.36 2.81 2.04
C GLU A 36 9.85 4.12 1.41
N CYS A 37 9.55 4.32 0.13
CA CYS A 37 9.96 5.49 -0.63
C CYS A 37 9.30 6.81 -0.20
N VAL A 38 8.27 6.78 0.64
CA VAL A 38 7.62 7.97 1.22
C VAL A 38 7.59 7.95 2.75
N ARG A 39 8.23 6.97 3.40
CA ARG A 39 8.27 6.88 4.88
C ARG A 39 8.90 8.06 5.57
N GLN A 40 9.84 8.74 4.91
CA GLN A 40 10.46 9.96 5.42
C GLN A 40 9.43 11.07 5.69
N TYR A 41 8.26 10.98 5.07
CA TYR A 41 7.14 11.90 5.25
C TYR A 41 6.03 11.31 6.14
N SER A 42 6.27 10.22 6.87
CA SER A 42 5.22 9.51 7.63
C SER A 42 4.51 10.38 8.69
N SER A 43 5.08 11.52 9.10
CA SER A 43 4.42 12.52 9.94
C SER A 43 3.38 13.38 9.21
N GLU A 44 3.40 13.37 7.87
CA GLU A 44 2.50 14.13 7.02
C GLU A 44 1.17 13.38 6.81
N PRO A 45 0.07 14.09 6.51
CA PRO A 45 -1.21 13.45 6.24
C PRO A 45 -1.17 12.60 4.95
N LEU A 46 -2.03 11.58 4.89
CA LEU A 46 -2.06 10.58 3.81
C LEU A 46 -2.06 11.18 2.39
N TYR A 47 -2.77 12.29 2.18
CA TYR A 47 -2.83 12.92 0.85
C TYR A 47 -1.48 13.49 0.40
N ILE A 48 -0.64 13.96 1.33
CA ILE A 48 0.73 14.42 1.05
C ILE A 48 1.62 13.22 0.72
N LEU A 49 1.50 12.13 1.48
CA LEU A 49 2.21 10.88 1.19
C LEU A 49 1.89 10.35 -0.22
N VAL A 50 0.61 10.33 -0.58
CA VAL A 50 0.14 9.90 -1.91
C VAL A 50 0.71 10.81 -3.00
N ALA A 51 0.72 12.13 -2.80
CA ALA A 51 1.28 13.07 -3.79
C ALA A 51 2.78 12.84 -4.03
N HIS A 52 3.57 12.66 -2.97
CA HIS A 52 4.99 12.32 -3.10
C HIS A 52 5.20 10.99 -3.82
N TRP A 53 4.37 9.99 -3.52
CA TRP A 53 4.44 8.69 -4.17
C TRP A 53 4.09 8.77 -5.66
N CYS A 54 3.05 9.53 -6.03
CA CYS A 54 2.67 9.77 -7.42
C CYS A 54 3.78 10.45 -8.21
N LEU A 55 4.49 11.41 -7.62
CA LEU A 55 5.61 12.09 -8.27
C LEU A 55 6.74 11.12 -8.65
N GLN A 56 6.96 10.07 -7.84
CA GLN A 56 7.99 9.07 -8.11
C GLN A 56 7.62 8.08 -9.22
N GLN A 57 6.34 7.91 -9.54
CA GLN A 57 5.90 6.97 -10.58
C GLN A 57 6.25 7.43 -11.99
N GLN A 58 6.45 8.74 -12.19
CA GLN A 58 6.77 9.36 -13.50
C GLN A 58 5.77 8.99 -14.62
N ASP A 59 4.54 8.60 -14.25
CA ASP A 59 3.49 8.18 -15.16
C ASP A 59 2.11 8.46 -14.53
N TRP A 60 1.05 8.26 -15.31
CA TRP A 60 -0.34 8.37 -14.86
C TRP A 60 -0.66 7.29 -13.82
N VAL A 61 -0.97 7.75 -12.62
CA VAL A 61 -1.34 6.90 -11.49
C VAL A 61 -2.85 6.67 -11.47
N GLN A 62 -3.25 5.41 -11.37
CA GLN A 62 -4.65 5.00 -11.18
C GLN A 62 -4.98 4.78 -9.70
N ARG A 63 -6.27 4.93 -9.34
CA ARG A 63 -6.78 4.67 -7.98
C ARG A 63 -6.45 3.27 -7.46
N SER A 64 -6.37 2.28 -8.33
CA SER A 64 -6.02 0.89 -7.99
C SER A 64 -4.59 0.79 -7.46
N GLN A 65 -3.66 1.49 -8.13
CA GLN A 65 -2.26 1.52 -7.73
C GLN A 65 -2.09 2.23 -6.39
N ILE A 66 -2.83 3.30 -6.14
CA ILE A 66 -2.85 3.99 -4.85
C ILE A 66 -3.41 3.06 -3.75
N SER A 67 -4.53 2.37 -4.03
CA SER A 67 -5.11 1.43 -3.06
C SER A 67 -4.17 0.27 -2.71
N GLU A 68 -3.42 -0.23 -3.69
CA GLU A 68 -2.46 -1.31 -3.51
C GLU A 68 -1.18 -0.83 -2.80
N ALA A 69 -0.65 0.33 -3.16
CA ALA A 69 0.57 0.87 -2.54
C ALA A 69 0.36 1.28 -1.08
N PHE A 70 -0.81 1.81 -0.74
CA PHE A 70 -1.11 2.31 0.61
C PHE A 70 -1.96 1.36 1.46
N HIS A 71 -2.37 0.21 0.92
CA HIS A 71 -3.31 -0.73 1.56
C HIS A 71 -4.61 -0.05 2.03
N ILE A 72 -5.08 0.94 1.28
CA ILE A 72 -6.35 1.62 1.55
C ILE A 72 -7.43 1.10 0.61
N THR A 73 -8.70 1.25 0.99
CA THR A 73 -9.80 0.88 0.09
C THR A 73 -9.82 1.79 -1.14
N ALA A 74 -10.28 1.26 -2.29
CA ALA A 74 -10.42 2.04 -3.52
C ALA A 74 -11.31 3.29 -3.36
N ARG A 75 -12.23 3.28 -2.37
CA ARG A 75 -13.08 4.42 -1.99
C ARG A 75 -12.29 5.56 -1.33
N ARG A 76 -11.19 5.24 -0.63
CA ARG A 76 -10.28 6.23 -0.04
C ARG A 76 -9.21 6.70 -1.03
N ALA A 77 -8.94 5.91 -2.06
CA ALA A 77 -8.00 6.22 -3.13
C ALA A 77 -8.62 7.02 -4.29
N SER A 78 -9.92 7.32 -4.22
CA SER A 78 -10.70 8.08 -5.21
C SER A 78 -11.01 9.49 -4.76
#